data_AF-A0A7V9CZB6-F1
#
_entry.id   AF-A0A7V9CZB6-F1
#
_cell.length_a   1.000
_cell.length_b   1.000
_cell.length_c   1.000
_cell.angle_alpha   90.00
_cell.angle_beta   90.00
_cell.angle_gamma   90.00
#
_symmetry.space_group_name_H-M   'P 1'
#
loop_
_entity.id
_entity.type
_entity.pdbx_description
1 polymer ?
#
loop_
_entity_poly.entity_id
_entity_poly.type
_entity_poly.pdbx_seq_one_letter_code
_entity_poly.pdbx_strand_id
1 'polypeptide(L)'
;MRKPMDRLPSPLTLLRVGLAVFVLVWIFGPYALRSAVPIWLPFLIALGLELHFFVGALRPAPARRPDPGPQTADRERYGFGNDAEELLLVRNQDEELWIPYSGETEEELQALIVEARELPVEEAAPAATANPDRERLRLPVRRLVAGLGLIGALALIFWVVEGRTGWNGVDASTRAEATARFSQEASRVAEKPVTIRCDESGDYVGAVQHADGVAAVGGNLAYLTPERCLDLYRLALKGEVRPNRTATAIVVLAHEAWHLRGVADEGTTECYALQTGGEIGRRLGLSVDTAQRMMRRQLVDNARRGEASPAYRVPPDCRNGGRLDLRPDIARFP
;
A
#
# COMPACT_ATOMS: atom_id res chain seq x y z
N MET A 1 -4.70 -48.63 -16.73
CA MET A 1 -4.70 -47.29 -17.37
C MET A 1 -5.90 -46.50 -16.89
N ARG A 2 -5.72 -45.59 -15.90
CA ARG A 2 -6.74 -44.59 -15.51
C ARG A 2 -6.30 -43.24 -16.07
N LYS A 3 -7.15 -42.63 -16.88
CA LYS A 3 -6.98 -41.28 -17.44
C LYS A 3 -6.85 -40.28 -16.27
N PRO A 4 -5.84 -39.39 -16.23
CA PRO A 4 -5.88 -38.28 -15.29
C PRO A 4 -7.05 -37.38 -15.71
N MET A 5 -8.07 -37.28 -14.85
CA MET A 5 -9.03 -36.19 -14.95
C MET A 5 -8.28 -34.92 -14.61
N ASP A 6 -8.07 -34.06 -15.61
CA ASP A 6 -7.60 -32.70 -15.41
C ASP A 6 -8.50 -32.03 -14.36
N ARG A 7 -7.98 -31.86 -13.14
CA ARG A 7 -8.60 -30.99 -12.14
C ARG A 7 -8.45 -29.58 -12.67
N LEU A 8 -9.52 -29.06 -13.26
CA LEU A 8 -9.62 -27.64 -13.57
C LEU A 8 -9.24 -26.83 -12.31
N PRO A 9 -8.34 -25.84 -12.42
CA PRO A 9 -7.92 -25.05 -11.29
C PRO A 9 -9.15 -24.38 -10.65
N SER A 10 -9.16 -24.31 -9.33
CA SER A 10 -10.27 -23.68 -8.61
C SER A 10 -10.47 -22.24 -9.09
N PRO A 11 -11.71 -21.72 -9.12
CA PRO A 11 -11.98 -20.35 -9.58
C PRO A 11 -11.19 -19.30 -8.79
N LEU A 12 -10.88 -19.58 -7.53
CA LEU A 12 -10.01 -18.74 -6.68
C LEU A 12 -8.54 -18.77 -7.13
N THR A 13 -8.04 -19.92 -7.57
CA THR A 13 -6.68 -20.05 -8.12
C THR A 13 -6.57 -19.28 -9.43
N LEU A 14 -7.59 -19.39 -10.30
CA LEU A 14 -7.68 -18.62 -11.54
C LEU A 14 -7.72 -17.11 -11.27
N LEU A 15 -8.46 -16.67 -10.24
CA LEU A 15 -8.51 -15.26 -9.85
C LEU A 15 -7.15 -14.75 -9.34
N ARG A 16 -6.42 -15.55 -8.55
CA ARG A 16 -5.09 -15.20 -8.05
C ARG A 16 -4.06 -15.11 -9.17
N VAL A 17 -4.08 -16.08 -10.10
CA VAL A 17 -3.22 -16.05 -11.29
C VAL A 17 -3.57 -14.86 -12.17
N GLY A 18 -4.86 -14.58 -12.37
CA GLY A 18 -5.33 -13.40 -13.09
C GLY A 18 -4.88 -12.09 -12.45
N LEU A 19 -4.93 -11.98 -11.12
CA LEU A 19 -4.42 -10.82 -10.39
C LEU A 19 -2.90 -10.67 -10.54
N ALA A 20 -2.13 -11.76 -10.40
CA ALA A 20 -0.69 -11.73 -10.57
C ALA A 20 -0.29 -11.29 -11.99
N VAL A 21 -0.97 -11.83 -13.01
CA VAL A 21 -0.79 -11.43 -14.40
C VAL A 21 -1.19 -9.96 -14.60
N PHE A 22 -2.30 -9.52 -14.02
CA PHE A 22 -2.73 -8.11 -14.08
C PHE A 22 -1.70 -7.18 -13.44
N VAL A 23 -1.15 -7.51 -12.27
CA VAL A 23 -0.11 -6.72 -11.61
C VAL A 23 1.15 -6.65 -12.46
N LEU A 24 1.58 -7.77 -13.05
CA LEU A 24 2.72 -7.79 -13.96
C LEU A 24 2.45 -6.93 -15.19
N VAL A 25 1.29 -7.06 -15.82
CA VAL A 25 0.88 -6.23 -16.97
C VAL A 25 0.72 -4.76 -16.56
N TRP A 26 0.32 -4.46 -15.33
CA TRP A 26 0.21 -3.09 -14.83
C TRP A 26 1.59 -2.47 -14.58
N ILE A 27 2.52 -3.22 -13.99
CA ILE A 27 3.92 -2.77 -13.75
C ILE A 27 4.64 -2.55 -15.08
N PHE A 28 4.53 -3.50 -16.02
CA PHE A 28 5.28 -3.52 -17.27
C PHE A 28 4.51 -2.96 -18.48
N GLY A 29 3.26 -2.55 -18.28
CA GLY A 29 2.36 -2.14 -19.35
C GLY A 29 2.37 -0.65 -19.69
N PRO A 30 1.53 -0.28 -20.68
CA PRO A 30 1.45 1.09 -21.18
C PRO A 30 1.01 2.07 -20.10
N TYR A 31 1.52 3.30 -20.17
CA TYR A 31 1.29 4.37 -19.19
C TYR A 31 -0.20 4.60 -18.88
N ALA A 32 -1.07 4.50 -19.89
CA ALA A 32 -2.52 4.63 -19.74
C ALA A 32 -3.15 3.63 -18.73
N LEU A 33 -2.55 2.44 -18.56
CA LEU A 33 -3.02 1.45 -17.59
C LEU A 33 -2.61 1.81 -16.15
N ARG A 34 -1.43 2.44 -15.99
CA ARG A 34 -0.89 2.89 -14.70
C ARG A 34 -1.54 4.17 -14.19
N SER A 35 -1.94 5.06 -15.10
CA SER A 35 -2.66 6.28 -14.74
C SER A 35 -4.12 6.03 -14.39
N ALA A 36 -4.78 5.05 -15.04
CA ALA A 36 -6.18 4.73 -14.77
C ALA A 36 -6.40 3.91 -13.48
N VAL A 37 -5.40 3.15 -13.04
CA VAL A 37 -5.50 2.24 -11.89
C VAL A 37 -4.47 2.63 -10.83
N PRO A 38 -4.88 3.22 -9.69
CA PRO A 38 -3.97 3.63 -8.64
C PRO A 38 -3.18 2.47 -8.04
N ILE A 39 -1.93 2.72 -7.66
CA ILE A 39 -1.00 1.70 -7.14
C ILE A 39 -1.53 0.94 -5.92
N TRP A 40 -2.42 1.54 -5.13
CA TRP A 40 -3.00 0.91 -3.94
C TRP A 40 -4.09 -0.12 -4.27
N LEU A 41 -4.70 -0.07 -5.46
CA LEU A 41 -5.80 -0.96 -5.84
C LEU A 41 -5.37 -2.44 -5.89
N PRO A 42 -4.22 -2.82 -6.51
CA PRO A 42 -3.70 -4.18 -6.42
C PRO A 42 -3.43 -4.67 -5.00
N PHE A 43 -2.88 -3.81 -4.13
CA PHE A 43 -2.60 -4.17 -2.74
C PHE A 43 -3.88 -4.38 -1.93
N LEU A 44 -4.94 -3.60 -2.18
CA LEU A 44 -6.25 -3.84 -1.57
C LEU A 44 -6.88 -5.16 -2.04
N ILE A 45 -6.73 -5.51 -3.32
CA ILE A 45 -7.23 -6.79 -3.83
C ILE A 45 -6.44 -7.96 -3.20
N ALA A 46 -5.12 -7.84 -3.11
CA ALA A 46 -4.28 -8.85 -2.45
C ALA A 46 -4.62 -8.98 -0.96
N LEU A 47 -4.79 -7.87 -0.24
CA LEU A 47 -5.21 -7.87 1.16
C LEU A 47 -6.59 -8.51 1.34
N GLY A 48 -7.54 -8.22 0.45
CA GLY A 48 -8.87 -8.86 0.46
C GLY A 48 -8.80 -10.37 0.26
N LEU A 49 -7.87 -10.85 -0.57
CA LEU A 49 -7.64 -12.29 -0.79
C LEU A 49 -7.00 -12.98 0.40
N GLU A 50 -6.06 -12.33 1.09
CA GLU A 50 -5.44 -12.84 2.31
C GLU A 50 -6.42 -12.85 3.50
N LEU A 51 -7.22 -11.80 3.66
CA LEU A 51 -8.28 -11.77 4.67
C LEU A 51 -9.34 -12.84 4.42
N HIS A 52 -9.66 -13.13 3.15
CA HIS A 52 -10.56 -14.23 2.80
C HIS A 52 -10.00 -15.59 3.23
N PHE A 53 -8.69 -15.81 3.06
CA PHE A 53 -8.01 -17.02 3.51
C PHE A 53 -8.01 -17.13 5.04
N PHE A 54 -7.65 -16.05 5.73
CA PHE A 54 -7.61 -15.99 7.18
C PHE A 54 -8.98 -16.24 7.84
N VAL A 55 -10.03 -15.63 7.30
CA VAL A 55 -11.42 -15.85 7.77
C VAL A 55 -11.95 -17.23 7.35
N GLY A 56 -11.44 -17.81 6.27
CA GLY A 56 -11.70 -19.20 5.89
C GLY A 56 -11.15 -20.20 6.90
N ALA A 57 -9.97 -19.92 7.47
CA ALA A 57 -9.33 -20.72 8.51
C ALA A 57 -10.01 -20.61 9.89
N LEU A 58 -10.78 -19.54 10.13
CA LEU A 58 -11.59 -19.34 11.35
C LEU A 58 -12.93 -20.12 11.32
N ARG A 59 -13.26 -20.83 10.23
CA ARG A 59 -14.43 -21.72 10.23
C ARG A 59 -14.11 -23.00 11.01
N PRO A 60 -15.04 -23.51 11.85
CA PRO A 60 -14.86 -24.79 12.51
C PRO A 60 -14.59 -25.88 11.45
N ALA A 61 -13.58 -26.71 11.72
CA ALA A 61 -13.23 -27.82 10.84
C ALA A 61 -14.50 -28.67 10.58
N PRO A 62 -14.72 -29.15 9.35
CA PRO A 62 -15.80 -30.10 9.10
C PRO A 62 -15.65 -31.27 10.08
N ALA A 63 -16.78 -31.75 10.62
CA ALA A 63 -16.80 -32.88 11.54
C ALA A 63 -15.86 -33.98 11.02
N ARG A 64 -14.92 -34.39 11.87
CA ARG A 64 -13.89 -35.38 11.57
C ARG A 64 -14.60 -36.57 10.91
N ARG A 65 -14.26 -36.86 9.65
CA ARG A 65 -14.70 -38.13 9.06
C ARG A 65 -14.20 -39.24 10.00
N PRO A 66 -15.03 -40.25 10.31
CA PRO A 66 -14.54 -41.43 11.02
C PRO A 66 -13.28 -41.91 10.31
N ASP A 67 -12.21 -42.06 11.08
CA ASP A 67 -10.92 -42.47 10.54
C ASP A 67 -11.14 -43.79 9.79
N PRO A 68 -10.80 -43.90 8.50
CA PRO A 68 -10.80 -45.20 7.85
C PRO A 68 -9.78 -46.04 8.60
N GLY A 69 -10.29 -46.99 9.39
CA GLY A 69 -9.48 -47.83 10.27
C GLY A 69 -8.33 -48.53 9.54
N PRO A 70 -7.46 -49.23 10.30
CA PRO A 70 -6.22 -49.80 9.77
C PRO A 70 -6.46 -50.62 8.51
N GLN A 71 -5.61 -50.41 7.50
CA GLN A 71 -5.69 -51.11 6.22
C GLN A 71 -5.47 -52.62 6.45
N THR A 72 -6.03 -53.46 5.57
CA THR A 72 -5.93 -54.93 5.69
C THR A 72 -4.49 -55.42 5.84
N ALA A 73 -3.55 -54.79 5.16
CA ALA A 73 -2.12 -55.12 5.26
C ALA A 73 -1.51 -54.84 6.65
N ASP A 74 -1.99 -53.81 7.36
CA ASP A 74 -1.53 -53.51 8.72
C ASP A 74 -2.16 -54.46 9.75
N ARG A 75 -3.39 -54.90 9.52
CA ARG A 75 -4.07 -55.91 10.36
C ARG A 75 -3.32 -57.24 10.35
N GLU A 76 -2.91 -57.70 9.17
CA GLU A 76 -2.14 -58.94 9.00
C GLU A 76 -0.73 -58.85 9.58
N ARG A 77 -0.10 -57.67 9.54
CA ARG A 77 1.29 -57.49 9.97
C ARG A 77 1.46 -57.34 11.48
N TYR A 78 0.53 -56.67 12.15
CA TYR A 78 0.65 -56.31 13.58
C TYR A 78 -0.22 -57.17 14.50
N GLY A 79 -0.86 -58.22 13.98
CA GLY A 79 -1.58 -59.19 14.82
C GLY A 79 -2.90 -58.67 15.37
N PHE A 80 -3.56 -57.73 14.67
CA PHE A 80 -5.00 -57.52 14.85
C PHE A 80 -5.71 -58.71 14.20
N GLY A 81 -5.64 -59.88 14.86
CA GLY A 81 -6.27 -61.11 14.42
C GLY A 81 -7.78 -60.96 14.32
N ASN A 82 -8.45 -61.98 13.78
CA ASN A 82 -9.92 -62.05 13.74
C ASN A 82 -10.58 -62.05 15.14
N ASP A 83 -9.78 -61.97 16.21
CA ASP A 83 -10.19 -61.82 17.60
C ASP A 83 -10.33 -60.33 17.99
N ALA A 84 -10.79 -59.49 17.06
CA ALA A 84 -11.33 -58.20 17.43
C ALA A 84 -12.65 -58.48 18.14
N GLU A 85 -12.67 -58.33 19.47
CA GLU A 85 -13.84 -58.26 20.36
C GLU A 85 -15.15 -58.58 19.62
N GLU A 86 -15.54 -59.85 19.63
CA GLU A 86 -16.71 -60.32 18.89
C GLU A 86 -17.94 -59.69 19.54
N LEU A 87 -18.36 -58.51 19.07
CA LEU A 87 -19.51 -57.79 19.60
C LEU A 87 -20.76 -58.63 19.33
N LEU A 88 -21.36 -59.15 20.40
CA LEU A 88 -22.53 -60.00 20.31
C LEU A 88 -23.77 -59.10 20.18
N LEU A 89 -24.44 -59.16 19.02
CA LEU A 89 -25.67 -58.40 18.77
C LEU A 89 -26.85 -59.11 19.45
N VAL A 90 -27.34 -58.55 20.56
CA VAL A 90 -28.54 -59.04 21.23
C VAL A 90 -29.73 -58.21 20.77
N ARG A 91 -30.70 -58.86 20.11
CA ARG A 91 -31.98 -58.25 19.72
C ARG A 91 -33.04 -58.56 20.75
N ASN A 92 -33.57 -57.53 21.40
CA ASN A 92 -34.77 -57.65 22.23
C ASN A 92 -35.85 -56.69 21.75
N GLN A 93 -36.89 -57.28 21.17
CA GLN A 93 -38.20 -56.75 20.79
C GLN A 93 -38.29 -55.45 19.96
N ASP A 94 -37.39 -54.47 20.06
CA ASP A 94 -37.22 -53.34 19.12
C ASP A 94 -35.85 -52.60 19.23
N GLU A 95 -34.91 -53.06 20.06
CA GLU A 95 -33.58 -52.45 20.22
C GLU A 95 -32.42 -53.40 19.84
N GLU A 96 -31.38 -52.83 19.22
CA GLU A 96 -30.12 -53.49 18.85
C GLU A 96 -29.01 -53.05 19.84
N LEU A 97 -28.59 -53.96 20.72
CA LEU A 97 -27.54 -53.70 21.72
C LEU A 97 -26.28 -54.51 21.40
N TRP A 98 -25.13 -53.82 21.35
CA TRP A 98 -23.82 -54.41 21.06
C TRP A 98 -23.01 -54.56 22.34
N ILE A 99 -22.65 -55.79 22.70
CA ILE A 99 -21.94 -56.11 23.95
C ILE A 99 -20.57 -56.73 23.60
N PRO A 100 -19.45 -56.21 24.14
CA PRO A 100 -18.13 -56.83 23.95
C PRO A 100 -18.07 -58.18 24.66
N TYR A 101 -17.79 -59.26 23.92
CA TYR A 101 -17.71 -60.62 24.45
C TYR A 101 -16.27 -60.97 24.86
N SER A 102 -16.00 -61.04 26.16
CA SER A 102 -14.70 -61.41 26.76
C SER A 102 -14.60 -62.89 27.19
N GLY A 103 -15.59 -63.73 26.89
CA GLY A 103 -15.61 -65.15 27.28
C GLY A 103 -16.14 -65.43 28.70
N GLU A 104 -17.09 -64.62 29.16
CA GLU A 104 -17.67 -64.64 30.51
C GLU A 104 -18.90 -65.57 30.67
N THR A 105 -19.28 -65.92 31.91
CA THR A 105 -20.42 -66.81 32.20
C THR A 105 -21.78 -66.11 32.00
N GLU A 106 -22.88 -66.87 31.94
CA GLU A 106 -24.23 -66.33 31.65
C GLU A 106 -24.71 -65.29 32.69
N GLU A 107 -24.20 -65.35 33.94
CA GLU A 107 -24.50 -64.37 34.98
C GLU A 107 -23.78 -63.02 34.79
N GLU A 108 -22.53 -63.04 34.31
CA GLU A 108 -21.73 -61.85 34.06
C GLU A 108 -22.27 -61.05 32.85
N LEU A 109 -22.74 -61.77 31.81
CA LEU A 109 -23.40 -61.15 30.65
C LEU A 109 -24.64 -60.34 31.03
N GLN A 110 -25.43 -60.81 32.00
CA GLN A 110 -26.61 -60.05 32.44
C GLN A 110 -26.25 -58.80 33.25
N ALA A 111 -25.15 -58.82 34.01
CA ALA A 111 -24.67 -57.65 34.72
C ALA A 111 -24.26 -56.52 33.74
N LEU A 112 -23.57 -56.88 32.65
CA LEU A 112 -23.15 -55.92 31.61
C LEU A 112 -24.34 -55.32 30.84
N ILE A 113 -25.39 -56.10 30.59
CA ILE A 113 -26.63 -55.60 29.94
C ILE A 113 -27.32 -54.55 30.82
N VAL A 114 -27.34 -54.76 32.14
CA VAL A 114 -27.93 -53.83 33.10
C VAL A 114 -27.12 -52.54 33.18
N GLU A 115 -25.79 -52.63 33.28
CA GLU A 115 -24.90 -51.47 33.33
C GLU A 115 -25.01 -50.60 32.06
N ALA A 116 -25.05 -51.22 30.87
CA ALA A 116 -25.22 -50.51 29.61
C ALA A 116 -26.56 -49.77 29.49
N ARG A 117 -27.62 -50.26 30.16
CA ARG A 117 -28.93 -49.61 30.22
C ARG A 117 -28.99 -48.41 31.16
N GLU A 118 -28.10 -48.34 32.15
CA GLU A 118 -28.10 -47.27 33.15
C GLU A 118 -27.27 -46.04 32.74
N LEU A 119 -26.54 -46.09 31.62
CA LEU A 119 -25.87 -44.92 31.06
C LEU A 119 -26.91 -43.93 30.48
N PRO A 120 -26.96 -42.67 30.96
CA PRO A 120 -27.91 -41.68 30.44
C PRO A 120 -27.58 -41.35 28.98
N VAL A 121 -28.52 -41.60 28.08
CA VAL A 121 -28.47 -41.10 26.71
C VAL A 121 -28.69 -39.59 26.76
N GLU A 122 -27.66 -38.81 26.44
CA GLU A 122 -27.77 -37.36 26.31
C GLU A 122 -28.70 -37.04 25.13
N GLU A 123 -29.91 -36.55 25.41
CA GLU A 123 -30.96 -36.26 24.42
C GLU A 123 -30.47 -35.26 23.35
N ALA A 124 -30.13 -35.76 22.18
CA ALA A 124 -29.92 -34.94 21.00
C ALA A 124 -31.27 -34.43 20.49
N ALA A 125 -31.51 -33.13 20.64
CA ALA A 125 -32.69 -32.44 20.13
C ALA A 125 -32.91 -32.70 18.62
N PRO A 126 -34.17 -32.82 18.15
CA PRO A 126 -34.45 -33.16 16.76
C PRO A 126 -33.94 -32.07 15.81
N ALA A 127 -33.09 -32.49 14.86
CA ALA A 127 -32.58 -31.64 13.82
C ALA A 127 -33.72 -31.16 12.91
N ALA A 128 -34.02 -29.86 12.98
CA ALA A 128 -34.91 -29.21 12.03
C ALA A 128 -34.37 -29.39 10.60
N THR A 129 -35.18 -30.01 9.73
CA THR A 129 -34.87 -30.16 8.30
C THR A 129 -34.97 -28.81 7.60
N ALA A 130 -33.94 -27.98 7.73
CA ALA A 130 -33.76 -26.78 6.93
C ALA A 130 -33.15 -27.19 5.57
N ASN A 131 -33.86 -26.87 4.50
CA ASN A 131 -33.46 -27.16 3.12
C ASN A 131 -32.11 -26.48 2.79
N PRO A 132 -30.99 -27.23 2.66
CA PRO A 132 -29.63 -26.67 2.72
C PRO A 132 -29.17 -25.99 1.43
N ASP A 133 -29.94 -26.10 0.34
CA ASP A 133 -29.48 -25.70 -1.00
C ASP A 133 -29.79 -24.23 -1.34
N ARG A 134 -30.77 -23.60 -0.68
CA ARG A 134 -31.10 -22.17 -0.92
C ARG A 134 -30.25 -21.18 -0.12
N GLU A 135 -29.63 -21.61 0.99
CA GLU A 135 -28.81 -20.72 1.84
C GLU A 135 -27.33 -20.68 1.48
N ARG A 136 -26.79 -21.75 0.86
CA ARG A 136 -25.35 -21.85 0.53
C ARG A 136 -24.87 -20.83 -0.50
N LEU A 137 -25.74 -20.34 -1.38
CA LEU A 137 -25.41 -19.34 -2.40
C LEU A 137 -25.55 -17.88 -1.94
N ARG A 138 -26.33 -17.60 -0.88
CA ARG A 138 -26.57 -16.23 -0.38
C ARG A 138 -25.43 -15.68 0.48
N LEU A 139 -24.73 -16.56 1.20
CA LEU A 139 -23.58 -16.22 2.05
C LEU A 139 -22.33 -15.75 1.31
N PRO A 140 -21.86 -16.38 0.21
CA PRO A 140 -20.69 -15.91 -0.52
C PRO A 140 -20.94 -14.58 -1.25
N VAL A 141 -22.13 -14.38 -1.81
CA VAL A 141 -22.50 -13.13 -2.50
C VAL A 141 -22.59 -11.95 -1.53
N ARG A 142 -23.23 -12.14 -0.36
CA ARG A 142 -23.27 -11.09 0.69
C ARG A 142 -21.88 -10.70 1.18
N ARG A 143 -20.94 -11.66 1.29
CA ARG A 143 -19.56 -11.40 1.71
C ARG A 143 -18.73 -10.68 0.64
N LEU A 144 -18.96 -10.99 -0.64
CA LEU A 144 -18.34 -10.29 -1.76
C LEU A 144 -18.83 -8.84 -1.85
N VAL A 145 -20.14 -8.62 -1.68
CA VAL A 145 -20.73 -7.27 -1.61
C VAL A 145 -20.21 -6.49 -0.40
N ALA A 146 -20.06 -7.13 0.77
CA ALA A 146 -19.46 -6.49 1.95
C ALA A 146 -17.98 -6.12 1.73
N GLY A 147 -17.20 -6.98 1.07
CA GLY A 147 -15.81 -6.70 0.71
C GLY A 147 -15.69 -5.55 -0.29
N LEU A 148 -16.51 -5.53 -1.36
CA LEU A 148 -16.57 -4.41 -2.29
C LEU A 148 -17.03 -3.11 -1.61
N GLY A 149 -17.97 -3.21 -0.68
CA GLY A 149 -18.42 -2.07 0.13
C GLY A 149 -17.31 -1.48 0.99
N LEU A 150 -16.49 -2.33 1.64
CA LEU A 150 -15.34 -1.88 2.42
C LEU A 150 -14.25 -1.25 1.54
N ILE A 151 -13.92 -1.87 0.41
CA ILE A 151 -12.95 -1.31 -0.55
C ILE A 151 -13.45 0.02 -1.10
N GLY A 152 -14.73 0.11 -1.48
CA GLY A 152 -15.36 1.34 -1.93
C GLY A 152 -15.33 2.42 -0.86
N ALA A 153 -15.60 2.08 0.40
CA ALA A 153 -15.53 3.00 1.53
C ALA A 153 -14.11 3.50 1.78
N LEU A 154 -13.10 2.62 1.74
CA LEU A 154 -11.70 3.00 1.91
C LEU A 154 -11.19 3.84 0.74
N ALA A 155 -11.53 3.48 -0.49
CA ALA A 155 -11.21 4.27 -1.69
C ALA A 155 -11.87 5.65 -1.63
N LEU A 156 -13.12 5.74 -1.17
CA LEU A 156 -13.83 7.00 -0.97
C LEU A 156 -13.17 7.84 0.12
N ILE A 157 -12.83 7.25 1.27
CA ILE A 157 -12.12 7.96 2.35
C ILE A 157 -10.77 8.48 1.85
N PHE A 158 -9.99 7.64 1.16
CA PHE A 158 -8.72 8.05 0.59
C PHE A 158 -8.89 9.20 -0.41
N TRP A 159 -9.84 9.08 -1.35
CA TRP A 159 -10.13 10.13 -2.33
C TRP A 159 -10.56 11.44 -1.67
N VAL A 160 -11.41 11.37 -0.63
CA VAL A 160 -11.86 12.55 0.14
C VAL A 160 -10.71 13.17 0.92
N VAL A 161 -9.86 12.36 1.56
CA VAL A 161 -8.70 12.85 2.34
C VAL A 161 -7.67 13.46 1.40
N GLU A 162 -7.27 12.76 0.35
CA GLU A 162 -6.29 13.26 -0.64
C GLU A 162 -6.81 14.53 -1.34
N GLY A 163 -8.09 14.57 -1.72
CA GLY A 163 -8.71 15.73 -2.35
C GLY A 163 -8.92 16.92 -1.40
N ARG A 164 -8.94 16.71 -0.08
CA ARG A 164 -9.18 17.78 0.92
C ARG A 164 -7.97 18.09 1.79
N THR A 165 -6.86 17.39 1.61
CA THR A 165 -5.62 17.63 2.34
C THR A 165 -4.52 18.02 1.36
N GLY A 166 -3.39 18.50 1.89
CA GLY A 166 -2.29 18.93 1.05
C GLY A 166 -2.60 20.18 0.21
N TRP A 167 -1.98 20.28 -0.96
CA TRP A 167 -2.17 21.40 -1.89
C TRP A 167 -3.59 21.46 -2.45
N ASN A 168 -4.20 20.31 -2.75
CA ASN A 168 -5.55 20.22 -3.32
C ASN A 168 -6.65 20.62 -2.32
N GLY A 169 -6.37 20.58 -1.02
CA GLY A 169 -7.25 21.11 0.02
C GLY A 169 -7.27 22.63 0.15
N VAL A 170 -6.35 23.35 -0.51
CA VAL A 170 -6.33 24.82 -0.52
C VAL A 170 -7.34 25.34 -1.55
N ASP A 171 -8.11 26.36 -1.21
CA ASP A 171 -9.10 26.93 -2.12
C ASP A 171 -8.46 27.50 -3.40
N ALA A 172 -9.20 27.44 -4.51
CA ALA A 172 -8.66 27.79 -5.83
C ALA A 172 -8.13 29.23 -5.91
N SER A 173 -8.81 30.20 -5.26
CA SER A 173 -8.37 31.59 -5.20
C SER A 173 -7.02 31.73 -4.49
N THR A 174 -6.88 31.09 -3.33
CA THR A 174 -5.63 31.11 -2.56
C THR A 174 -4.51 30.39 -3.30
N ARG A 175 -4.80 29.29 -4.02
CA ARG A 175 -3.81 28.63 -4.89
C ARG A 175 -3.34 29.55 -6.02
N ALA A 176 -4.26 30.30 -6.64
CA ALA A 176 -3.93 31.29 -7.66
C ALA A 176 -3.06 32.43 -7.10
N GLU A 177 -3.40 32.95 -5.91
CA GLU A 177 -2.59 33.97 -5.23
C GLU A 177 -1.18 33.46 -4.90
N ALA A 178 -1.09 32.26 -4.33
CA ALA A 178 0.18 31.65 -3.96
C ALA A 178 1.07 31.41 -5.19
N THR A 179 0.52 30.80 -6.26
CA THR A 179 1.26 30.55 -7.50
C THR A 179 1.65 31.83 -8.22
N ALA A 180 0.85 32.89 -8.16
CA ALA A 180 1.24 34.22 -8.65
C ALA A 180 2.45 34.78 -7.89
N ARG A 181 2.48 34.61 -6.56
CA ARG A 181 3.63 35.03 -5.74
C ARG A 181 4.90 34.22 -6.04
N PHE A 182 4.78 32.91 -6.26
CA PHE A 182 5.92 32.07 -6.66
C PHE A 182 6.43 32.47 -8.05
N SER A 183 5.52 32.70 -8.99
CA SER A 183 5.83 33.17 -10.34
C SER A 183 6.54 34.53 -10.33
N GLN A 184 6.17 35.41 -9.40
CA GLN A 184 6.84 36.70 -9.23
C GLN A 184 8.29 36.53 -8.75
N GLU A 185 8.55 35.67 -7.77
CA GLU A 185 9.92 35.39 -7.32
C GLU A 185 10.75 34.70 -8.42
N ALA A 186 10.17 33.71 -9.10
CA ALA A 186 10.82 33.05 -10.22
C ALA A 186 11.15 34.02 -11.36
N SER A 187 10.24 34.97 -11.68
CA SER A 187 10.48 35.98 -12.71
C SER A 187 11.65 36.91 -12.38
N ARG A 188 11.90 37.18 -11.09
CA ARG A 188 13.05 37.98 -10.67
C ARG A 188 14.37 37.23 -10.87
N VAL A 189 14.39 35.92 -10.63
CA VAL A 189 15.58 35.08 -10.87
C VAL A 189 15.79 34.87 -12.37
N ALA A 190 14.72 34.59 -13.11
CA ALA A 190 14.75 34.36 -14.55
C ALA A 190 14.99 35.63 -15.38
N GLU A 191 14.87 36.82 -14.77
CA GLU A 191 14.97 38.13 -15.41
C GLU A 191 14.01 38.33 -16.59
N LYS A 192 12.88 37.61 -16.56
CA LYS A 192 11.81 37.70 -17.54
C LYS A 192 10.50 37.19 -16.94
N PRO A 193 9.35 37.52 -17.53
CA PRO A 193 8.07 36.96 -17.10
C PRO A 193 8.07 35.44 -17.26
N VAL A 194 7.84 34.73 -16.16
CA VAL A 194 7.68 33.27 -16.15
C VAL A 194 6.50 32.87 -15.26
N THR A 195 5.98 31.68 -15.49
CA THR A 195 4.88 31.10 -14.74
C THR A 195 5.33 29.85 -14.01
N ILE A 196 5.00 29.76 -12.73
CA ILE A 196 5.14 28.56 -11.92
C ILE A 196 3.77 27.94 -11.74
N ARG A 197 3.64 26.66 -12.07
CA ARG A 197 2.43 25.86 -11.85
C ARG A 197 2.70 24.74 -10.87
N CYS A 198 1.66 24.36 -10.15
CA CYS A 198 1.67 23.17 -9.31
C CYS A 198 1.01 22.05 -10.10
N ASP A 199 1.70 20.92 -10.20
CA ASP A 199 1.25 19.78 -10.99
C ASP A 199 0.22 18.94 -10.23
N GLU A 200 -1.01 19.45 -10.16
CA GLU A 200 -2.11 18.83 -9.41
C GLU A 200 -2.49 17.44 -9.94
N SER A 201 -2.26 17.20 -11.23
CA SER A 201 -2.55 15.94 -11.92
C SER A 201 -1.38 14.95 -11.85
N GLY A 202 -0.16 15.40 -11.52
CA GLY A 202 1.04 14.57 -11.49
C GLY A 202 1.53 14.16 -12.88
N ASP A 203 1.22 14.96 -13.91
CA ASP A 203 1.52 14.65 -15.31
C ASP A 203 2.97 15.00 -15.70
N TYR A 204 3.62 15.87 -14.95
CA TYR A 204 4.91 16.49 -15.31
C TYR A 204 6.02 16.22 -14.29
N VAL A 205 5.70 16.11 -13.00
CA VAL A 205 6.68 15.97 -11.90
C VAL A 205 6.30 14.84 -10.94
N GLY A 206 7.14 14.59 -9.94
CA GLY A 206 6.90 13.52 -8.97
C GLY A 206 7.22 12.15 -9.57
N ALA A 207 6.28 11.21 -9.53
CA ALA A 207 6.53 9.82 -9.95
C ALA A 207 6.95 9.69 -11.43
N VAL A 208 6.55 10.63 -12.29
CA VAL A 208 6.85 10.59 -13.72
C VAL A 208 8.32 10.91 -14.01
N GLN A 209 8.88 11.93 -13.34
CA GLN A 209 10.24 12.42 -13.59
C GLN A 209 11.22 12.15 -12.43
N HIS A 210 10.75 11.59 -11.32
CA HIS A 210 11.48 11.51 -10.05
C HIS A 210 12.09 12.85 -9.60
N ALA A 211 11.44 13.95 -9.99
CA ALA A 211 11.88 15.32 -9.73
C ALA A 211 10.81 16.11 -8.98
N ASP A 212 11.25 16.99 -8.09
CA ASP A 212 10.38 17.90 -7.33
C ASP A 212 9.94 19.13 -8.15
N GLY A 213 10.57 19.34 -9.32
CA GLY A 213 10.29 20.40 -10.27
C GLY A 213 10.75 20.02 -11.68
N VAL A 214 10.23 20.72 -12.69
CA VAL A 214 10.73 20.64 -14.07
C VAL A 214 10.50 21.96 -14.80
N ALA A 215 11.49 22.37 -15.57
CA ALA A 215 11.43 23.53 -16.44
C ALA A 215 12.14 23.25 -17.77
N ALA A 216 11.62 23.81 -18.85
CA ALA A 216 12.36 23.88 -20.10
C ALA A 216 13.43 24.97 -19.99
N VAL A 217 14.67 24.64 -20.32
CA VAL A 217 15.78 25.61 -20.33
C VAL A 217 15.45 26.79 -21.24
N GLY A 218 15.49 28.01 -20.72
CA GLY A 218 15.14 29.22 -21.47
C GLY A 218 13.65 29.39 -21.74
N GLY A 219 12.79 28.49 -21.26
CA GLY A 219 11.34 28.57 -21.36
C GLY A 219 10.72 29.65 -20.48
N ASN A 220 9.40 29.61 -20.34
CA ASN A 220 8.61 30.54 -19.52
C ASN A 220 7.66 29.85 -18.53
N LEU A 221 7.72 28.51 -18.44
CA LEU A 221 6.82 27.71 -17.62
C LEU A 221 7.63 26.62 -16.91
N ALA A 222 7.44 26.53 -15.59
CA ALA A 222 7.91 25.41 -14.78
C ALA A 222 6.78 24.81 -13.97
N TYR A 223 6.89 23.53 -13.70
CA TYR A 223 5.98 22.78 -12.84
C TYR A 223 6.70 22.34 -11.57
N LEU A 224 6.03 22.47 -10.44
CA LEU A 224 6.49 21.97 -9.14
C LEU A 224 5.52 20.91 -8.62
N THR A 225 6.02 19.98 -7.79
CA THR A 225 5.13 19.00 -7.16
C THR A 225 4.15 19.69 -6.19
N PRO A 226 2.93 19.13 -6.01
CA PRO A 226 1.97 19.66 -5.05
C PRO A 226 2.56 19.85 -3.65
N GLU A 227 3.44 18.96 -3.21
CA GLU A 227 4.11 19.05 -1.91
C GLU A 227 5.00 20.29 -1.79
N ARG A 228 5.79 20.63 -2.82
CA ARG A 228 6.63 21.84 -2.80
C ARG A 228 5.79 23.11 -2.87
N CYS A 229 4.74 23.11 -3.67
CA CYS A 229 3.79 24.22 -3.70
C CYS A 229 3.13 24.46 -2.34
N LEU A 230 2.73 23.38 -1.65
CA LEU A 230 2.17 23.48 -0.30
C LEU A 230 3.17 24.03 0.72
N ASP A 231 4.42 23.58 0.68
CA ASP A 231 5.45 24.05 1.59
C ASP A 231 5.82 25.53 1.34
N LEU A 232 5.84 25.97 0.08
CA LEU A 232 5.99 27.39 -0.29
C LEU A 232 4.79 28.22 0.14
N TYR A 233 3.58 27.71 0.01
CA TYR A 233 2.36 28.38 0.44
C TYR A 233 2.31 28.58 1.95
N ARG A 234 2.63 27.54 2.71
CA ARG A 234 2.75 27.59 4.17
C ARG A 234 3.72 28.68 4.61
N LEU A 235 4.87 28.78 3.95
CA LEU A 235 5.80 29.87 4.19
C LEU A 235 5.17 31.23 3.82
N ALA A 236 4.77 31.39 2.57
CA ALA A 236 4.44 32.69 1.99
C ALA A 236 3.17 33.31 2.57
N LEU A 237 2.12 32.51 2.78
CA LEU A 237 0.79 33.01 3.16
C LEU A 237 0.39 32.62 4.59
N LYS A 238 1.07 31.67 5.23
CA LYS A 238 0.80 31.27 6.63
C LYS A 238 1.93 31.59 7.60
N GLY A 239 3.12 31.95 7.12
CA GLY A 239 4.30 32.15 7.97
C GLY A 239 4.79 30.87 8.66
N GLU A 240 4.33 29.71 8.20
CA GLU A 240 4.68 28.41 8.77
C GLU A 240 6.02 27.92 8.20
N VAL A 241 6.98 27.64 9.08
CA VAL A 241 8.33 27.22 8.69
C VAL A 241 8.59 25.78 9.14
N ARG A 242 8.90 24.91 8.17
CA ARG A 242 9.31 23.52 8.40
C ARG A 242 10.72 23.34 7.87
N PRO A 243 11.78 23.48 8.69
CA PRO A 243 13.11 23.84 8.22
C PRO A 243 13.60 23.13 6.96
N ASN A 244 13.65 21.79 6.96
CA ASN A 244 14.14 21.03 5.81
C ASN A 244 13.19 21.10 4.61
N ARG A 245 11.88 21.04 4.84
CA ARG A 245 10.87 21.04 3.78
C ARG A 245 10.77 22.42 3.10
N THR A 246 10.68 23.47 3.90
CA THR A 246 10.69 24.86 3.43
C THR A 246 11.99 25.18 2.68
N ALA A 247 13.15 24.81 3.22
CA ALA A 247 14.42 25.02 2.53
C ALA A 247 14.49 24.30 1.18
N THR A 248 14.04 23.03 1.13
CA THR A 248 14.00 22.25 -0.11
C THR A 248 13.07 22.90 -1.14
N ALA A 249 11.87 23.31 -0.73
CA ALA A 249 10.90 23.94 -1.64
C ALA A 249 11.40 25.28 -2.20
N ILE A 250 12.12 26.07 -1.39
CA ILE A 250 12.78 27.31 -1.84
C ILE A 250 13.88 27.00 -2.86
N VAL A 251 14.74 26.00 -2.60
CA VAL A 251 15.82 25.63 -3.53
C VAL A 251 15.25 25.13 -4.85
N VAL A 252 14.23 24.27 -4.82
CA VAL A 252 13.57 23.79 -6.05
C VAL A 252 12.96 24.95 -6.84
N LEU A 253 12.24 25.88 -6.21
CA LEU A 253 11.72 27.06 -6.90
C LEU A 253 12.84 27.90 -7.55
N ALA A 254 13.95 28.10 -6.83
CA ALA A 254 15.10 28.83 -7.34
C ALA A 254 15.77 28.08 -8.51
N HIS A 255 15.92 26.77 -8.38
CA HIS A 255 16.52 25.87 -9.37
C HIS A 255 15.75 25.93 -10.69
N GLU A 256 14.43 25.72 -10.66
CA GLU A 256 13.62 25.81 -11.87
C GLU A 256 13.64 27.22 -12.48
N ALA A 257 13.72 28.27 -11.66
CA ALA A 257 13.83 29.63 -12.17
C ALA A 257 15.17 29.90 -12.90
N TRP A 258 16.26 29.24 -12.50
CA TRP A 258 17.55 29.31 -13.20
C TRP A 258 17.53 28.53 -14.52
N HIS A 259 16.86 27.38 -14.58
CA HIS A 259 16.58 26.71 -15.85
C HIS A 259 15.80 27.63 -16.79
N LEU A 260 14.73 28.26 -16.29
CA LEU A 260 13.96 29.23 -17.08
C LEU A 260 14.81 30.42 -17.56
N ARG A 261 15.80 30.85 -16.79
CA ARG A 261 16.77 31.87 -17.22
C ARG A 261 17.64 31.42 -18.40
N GLY A 262 17.86 30.11 -18.55
CA GLY A 262 18.63 29.52 -19.64
C GLY A 262 19.90 28.77 -19.20
N VAL A 263 20.09 28.52 -17.90
CA VAL A 263 21.22 27.71 -17.42
C VAL A 263 20.81 26.24 -17.47
N ALA A 264 21.53 25.42 -18.23
CA ALA A 264 21.18 24.01 -18.46
C ALA A 264 21.91 23.02 -17.53
N ASP A 265 23.08 23.40 -17.02
CA ASP A 265 23.92 22.50 -16.21
C ASP A 265 23.36 22.38 -14.80
N GLU A 266 22.91 21.18 -14.42
CA GLU A 266 22.23 20.90 -13.14
C GLU A 266 23.04 21.32 -11.92
N GLY A 267 24.35 21.05 -11.89
CA GLY A 267 25.23 21.41 -10.77
C GLY A 267 25.45 22.92 -10.65
N THR A 268 25.58 23.62 -11.77
CA THR A 268 25.66 25.09 -11.83
C THR A 268 24.32 25.72 -11.42
N THR A 269 23.20 25.22 -11.95
CA THR A 269 21.84 25.64 -11.59
C THR A 269 21.60 25.46 -10.10
N GLU A 270 21.96 24.30 -9.53
CA GLU A 270 21.85 24.03 -8.10
C GLU A 270 22.70 25.00 -7.26
N CYS A 271 23.92 25.29 -7.69
CA CYS A 271 24.77 26.27 -7.02
C CYS A 271 24.13 27.66 -6.97
N TYR A 272 23.58 28.12 -8.10
CA TYR A 272 22.90 29.40 -8.16
C TYR A 272 21.58 29.39 -7.40
N ALA A 273 20.86 28.28 -7.37
CA ALA A 273 19.63 28.08 -6.61
C ALA A 273 19.87 28.25 -5.11
N LEU A 274 20.96 27.67 -4.58
CA LEU A 274 21.34 27.82 -3.17
C LEU A 274 21.68 29.27 -2.80
N GLN A 275 22.35 30.00 -3.69
CA GLN A 275 22.71 31.40 -3.47
C GLN A 275 21.51 32.35 -3.55
N THR A 276 20.60 32.10 -4.50
CA THR A 276 19.41 32.94 -4.72
C THR A 276 18.27 32.60 -3.77
N GLY A 277 18.19 31.35 -3.31
CA GLY A 277 17.17 30.85 -2.39
C GLY A 277 17.08 31.63 -1.08
N GLY A 278 18.21 32.16 -0.57
CA GLY A 278 18.19 33.00 0.63
C GLY A 278 17.37 34.29 0.47
N GLU A 279 17.44 34.91 -0.70
CA GLU A 279 16.67 36.13 -0.99
C GLU A 279 15.21 35.83 -1.30
N ILE A 280 14.94 34.73 -2.01
CA ILE A 280 13.57 34.23 -2.22
C ILE A 280 12.90 33.95 -0.86
N GLY A 281 13.57 33.19 0.00
CA GLY A 281 13.07 32.87 1.34
C GLY A 281 12.74 34.11 2.16
N ARG A 282 13.58 35.16 2.11
CA ARG A 282 13.32 36.45 2.75
C ARG A 282 12.05 37.12 2.24
N ARG A 283 11.87 37.19 0.91
CA ARG A 283 10.69 37.83 0.29
C ARG A 283 9.40 37.03 0.50
N LEU A 284 9.54 35.72 0.71
CA LEU A 284 8.45 34.84 1.11
C LEU A 284 8.18 34.87 2.64
N GLY A 285 9.00 35.53 3.45
CA GLY A 285 8.69 35.78 4.87
C GLY A 285 9.69 35.22 5.88
N LEU A 286 10.80 34.61 5.45
CA LEU A 286 11.86 34.21 6.38
C LEU A 286 12.65 35.41 6.89
N SER A 287 13.13 35.32 8.14
CA SER A 287 14.18 36.23 8.62
C SER A 287 15.49 35.98 7.88
N VAL A 288 16.34 37.00 7.83
CA VAL A 288 17.65 36.96 7.15
C VAL A 288 18.48 35.76 7.61
N ASP A 289 18.64 35.64 8.93
CA ASP A 289 19.45 34.58 9.52
C ASP A 289 18.87 33.20 9.26
N THR A 290 17.54 33.07 9.25
CA THR A 290 16.88 31.79 8.98
C THR A 290 17.08 31.36 7.54
N ALA A 291 16.88 32.27 6.59
CA ALA A 291 17.09 32.00 5.17
C ALA A 291 18.56 31.62 4.89
N GLN A 292 19.52 32.35 5.45
CA GLN A 292 20.95 32.04 5.31
C GLN A 292 21.32 30.69 5.92
N ARG A 293 20.89 30.41 7.16
CA ARG A 293 21.15 29.12 7.80
C ARG A 293 20.58 27.95 7.01
N MET A 294 19.38 28.12 6.43
CA MET A 294 18.75 27.10 5.60
C MET A 294 19.54 26.81 4.32
N MET A 295 19.97 27.84 3.59
CA MET A 295 20.75 27.65 2.36
C MET A 295 22.13 27.05 2.64
N ARG A 296 22.79 27.50 3.72
CA ARG A 296 24.06 26.91 4.16
C ARG A 296 23.91 25.43 4.47
N ARG A 297 22.82 25.05 5.13
CA ARG A 297 22.54 23.65 5.44
C ARG A 297 22.32 22.83 4.17
N GLN A 298 21.55 23.35 3.21
CA GLN A 298 21.32 22.67 1.93
C GLN A 298 22.62 22.49 1.13
N LEU A 299 23.51 23.49 1.12
CA LEU A 299 24.82 23.39 0.49
C LEU A 299 25.68 22.28 1.13
N VAL A 300 25.73 22.23 2.47
CA VAL A 300 26.46 21.17 3.20
C VAL A 300 25.86 19.79 2.95
N ASP A 301 24.53 19.68 2.89
CA ASP A 301 23.85 18.41 2.62
C ASP A 301 24.05 17.96 1.16
N ASN A 302 24.07 18.87 0.18
CA ASN A 302 24.35 18.57 -1.23
C ASN A 302 25.74 17.95 -1.39
N ALA A 303 26.76 18.54 -0.74
CA ALA A 303 28.13 17.99 -0.75
C ALA A 303 28.22 16.55 -0.21
N ARG A 304 27.28 16.14 0.67
CA ARG A 304 27.21 14.78 1.23
C ARG A 304 26.35 13.84 0.40
N ARG A 305 25.25 14.31 -0.19
CA ARG A 305 24.26 13.48 -0.92
C ARG A 305 24.57 13.29 -2.39
N GLY A 306 25.55 13.99 -2.94
CA GLY A 306 25.86 13.96 -4.38
C GLY A 306 26.29 12.61 -4.96
N GLU A 307 26.22 11.50 -4.22
CA GLU A 307 26.38 10.13 -4.76
C GLU A 307 25.06 9.58 -5.33
N ALA A 308 23.91 9.94 -4.76
CA ALA A 308 22.61 9.45 -5.21
C ALA A 308 22.12 10.16 -6.49
N SER A 309 22.50 11.43 -6.66
CA SER A 309 22.14 12.25 -7.83
C SER A 309 23.36 13.07 -8.30
N PRO A 310 24.32 12.45 -9.00
CA PRO A 310 25.60 13.08 -9.35
C PRO A 310 25.47 14.36 -10.18
N ALA A 311 24.43 14.45 -11.03
CA ALA A 311 24.17 15.62 -11.85
C ALA A 311 23.91 16.90 -11.03
N TYR A 312 23.25 16.77 -9.87
CA TYR A 312 22.92 17.89 -8.98
C TYR A 312 24.03 18.23 -7.99
N ARG A 313 25.17 17.52 -8.04
CA ARG A 313 26.30 17.81 -7.15
C ARG A 313 26.89 19.16 -7.54
N VAL A 314 26.93 20.09 -6.60
CA VAL A 314 27.54 21.40 -6.86
C VAL A 314 29.03 21.26 -7.17
N PRO A 315 29.55 21.97 -8.18
CA PRO A 315 30.96 21.87 -8.55
C PRO A 315 31.87 22.58 -7.53
N PRO A 316 33.19 22.29 -7.52
CA PRO A 316 34.14 22.89 -6.58
C PRO A 316 34.23 24.43 -6.62
N ASP A 317 33.86 25.04 -7.75
CA ASP A 317 33.80 26.49 -7.93
C ASP A 317 32.57 27.13 -7.25
N CYS A 318 31.64 26.33 -6.73
CA CYS A 318 30.50 26.78 -5.94
C CYS A 318 30.90 27.10 -4.50
N ARG A 319 31.59 28.23 -4.32
CA ARG A 319 32.08 28.73 -3.02
C ARG A 319 32.20 30.24 -3.03
N ASN A 320 32.28 30.84 -1.84
CA ASN A 320 32.54 32.28 -1.68
C ASN A 320 33.80 32.72 -2.45
N GLY A 321 33.66 33.72 -3.32
CA GLY A 321 34.71 34.20 -4.23
C GLY A 321 35.10 33.24 -5.36
N GLY A 322 34.37 32.13 -5.53
CA GLY A 322 34.54 31.19 -6.63
C GLY A 322 33.97 31.71 -7.95
N ARG A 323 34.21 31.00 -9.05
CA ARG A 323 33.72 31.40 -10.38
C ARG A 323 32.20 31.38 -10.50
N LEU A 324 31.52 30.61 -9.66
CA LEU A 324 30.06 30.53 -9.61
C LEU A 324 29.45 31.37 -8.48
N ASP A 325 30.25 32.19 -7.80
CA ASP A 325 29.70 33.16 -6.86
C ASP A 325 29.00 34.27 -7.63
N LEU A 326 27.69 34.40 -7.44
CA LEU A 326 26.87 35.43 -8.09
C LEU A 326 27.21 36.84 -7.60
N ARG A 327 27.80 36.95 -6.40
CA ARG A 327 28.08 38.24 -5.75
C ARG A 327 29.43 38.20 -5.02
N PRO A 328 30.55 38.05 -5.75
CA PRO A 328 31.87 37.87 -5.16
C PRO A 328 32.39 39.10 -4.40
N ASP A 329 31.77 40.26 -4.62
CA ASP A 329 32.05 41.53 -3.95
C ASP A 329 31.48 41.60 -2.53
N ILE A 330 30.50 40.75 -2.20
CA ILE A 330 29.88 40.70 -0.87
C ILE A 330 29.91 39.28 -0.34
N ALA A 331 30.39 39.09 0.89
CA ALA A 331 30.45 37.77 1.55
C ALA A 331 29.05 37.26 1.99
N ARG A 332 28.15 37.08 1.03
CA ARG A 332 26.76 36.60 1.19
C ARG A 332 26.55 35.21 0.60
N PHE A 333 27.62 34.54 0.19
CA PHE A 333 27.57 33.14 -0.20
C PHE A 333 27.09 32.28 0.99
N PRO A 334 26.18 31.31 0.77
CA PRO A 334 25.64 30.44 1.83
C PRO A 334 26.67 29.68 2.66
#